data_AF-A0A212LFL4-F1
#
_entry.id   AF-A0A212LFL4-F1
#
_cell.length_a   1.000
_cell.length_b   1.000
_cell.length_c   1.000
_cell.angle_alpha   90.00
_cell.angle_beta   90.00
_cell.angle_gamma   90.00
#
_symmetry.space_group_name_H-M   'P 1'
#
loop_
_entity.id
_entity.type
_entity.pdbx_description
1 polymer ?
#
loop_
_entity_poly.entity_id
_entity_poly.type
_entity_poly.pdbx_seq_one_letter_code
_entity_poly.pdbx_strand_id
1 'polypeptide(L)' 'MPLSLAARLEMIGPLSDEHRGALAATLAEWAERGERVTAFGRARIAADVSPITAFVSSESRPTASR' A
#
# COMPACT_ATOMS: atom_id res chain seq x y z
N MET A 1 5.45 13.85 -4.16
CA MET A 1 3.98 13.92 -4.05
C MET A 1 3.43 12.54 -4.37
N PRO A 2 2.67 11.90 -3.47
CA PRO A 2 2.01 10.65 -3.79
C PRO A 2 0.99 10.90 -4.91
N LEU A 3 0.85 9.95 -5.84
CA LEU A 3 -0.15 10.05 -6.90
C LEU A 3 -1.56 10.10 -6.27
N SER A 4 -2.55 10.68 -6.96
CA SER A 4 -3.95 10.55 -6.54
C SER A 4 -4.51 9.19 -6.97
N LEU A 5 -5.62 8.75 -6.35
CA LEU A 5 -6.32 7.54 -6.79
C LEU A 5 -6.82 7.67 -8.24
N ALA A 6 -7.35 8.84 -8.59
CA ALA A 6 -7.76 9.16 -9.95
C ALA A 6 -6.59 9.03 -10.96
N ALA A 7 -5.40 9.54 -10.62
CA ALA A 7 -4.22 9.40 -11.46
C ALA A 7 -3.79 7.93 -11.65
N ARG A 8 -3.95 7.08 -10.62
CA ARG A 8 -3.65 5.64 -10.73
C ARG A 8 -4.64 4.90 -11.63
N LEU A 9 -5.93 5.28 -11.60
CA LEU A 9 -6.94 4.70 -12.50
C LEU A 9 -6.63 5.01 -13.97
N GLU A 10 -6.18 6.22 -14.27
CA GLU A 10 -5.79 6.61 -15.64
C GLU A 10 -4.57 5.85 -16.18
N MET A 11 -3.69 5.35 -15.31
CA MET A 11 -2.51 4.56 -15.73
C MET A 11 -2.85 3.15 -16.24
N ILE A 12 -4.03 2.63 -15.89
CA ILE A 12 -4.50 1.29 -16.32
C ILE A 12 -5.07 1.34 -17.74
N GLY A 13 -5.31 2.55 -18.25
CA GLY A 13 -5.90 2.80 -19.57
C GLY A 13 -7.38 3.19 -19.48
N PRO A 14 -8.09 3.25 -20.62
CA PRO A 14 -9.48 3.65 -20.65
C PRO A 14 -10.36 2.59 -19.96
N LEU A 15 -10.88 2.94 -18.79
CA LEU A 15 -11.81 2.13 -18.01
C LEU A 15 -13.22 2.73 -18.11
N SER A 16 -14.23 1.87 -18.30
CA SER A 16 -15.64 2.26 -18.09
C SER A 16 -15.90 2.60 -16.63
N ASP A 17 -16.95 3.37 -16.34
CA ASP A 17 -17.29 3.78 -14.98
C ASP A 17 -17.56 2.59 -14.05
N GLU A 18 -18.14 1.51 -14.59
CA GLU A 18 -18.33 0.24 -13.87
C GLU A 18 -16.98 -0.36 -13.44
N HIS A 19 -16.02 -0.47 -14.36
CA HIS A 19 -14.69 -0.99 -14.05
C HIS A 19 -13.92 -0.08 -13.08
N ARG A 20 -14.10 1.25 -13.19
CA ARG A 20 -13.51 2.21 -12.24
C ARG A 20 -14.07 1.99 -10.83
N GLY A 21 -15.38 1.81 -10.70
CA GLY A 21 -16.03 1.51 -9.43
C GLY A 21 -15.53 0.19 -8.82
N ALA A 22 -15.42 -0.86 -9.63
CA ALA A 22 -14.93 -2.17 -9.20
C ALA A 22 -13.46 -2.14 -8.73
N LEU A 23 -12.62 -1.34 -9.36
CA LEU A 23 -11.19 -1.25 -9.06
C LEU A 23 -10.83 -0.25 -7.95
N ALA A 24 -11.72 0.68 -7.61
CA ALA A 24 -11.43 1.79 -6.70
C ALA A 24 -10.93 1.30 -5.33
N ALA A 25 -11.59 0.31 -4.73
CA ALA A 25 -11.21 -0.23 -3.43
C ALA A 25 -9.82 -0.89 -3.47
N THR A 26 -9.60 -1.77 -4.45
CA THR A 26 -8.31 -2.45 -4.65
C THR A 26 -7.17 -1.46 -4.86
N LEU A 27 -7.38 -0.43 -5.68
CA LEU A 27 -6.35 0.58 -5.94
C LEU A 27 -6.07 1.47 -4.73
N ALA A 28 -7.09 1.76 -3.91
CA ALA A 28 -6.90 2.47 -2.65
C ALA A 28 -6.04 1.66 -1.68
N GLU A 29 -6.32 0.36 -1.53
CA GLU A 29 -5.53 -0.55 -0.69
C GLU A 29 -4.07 -0.66 -1.18
N TRP A 30 -3.88 -0.79 -2.50
CA TRP A 30 -2.54 -0.87 -3.09
C TRP A 30 -1.78 0.45 -2.94
N ALA A 31 -2.47 1.59 -3.05
CA ALA A 31 -1.87 2.89 -2.79
C ALA A 31 -1.39 2.99 -1.34
N GLU A 32 -2.24 2.65 -0.37
CA GLU A 32 -1.88 2.64 1.06
C GLU A 32 -0.69 1.71 1.34
N ARG A 33 -0.69 0.51 0.74
CA ARG A 33 0.41 -0.45 0.88
C ARG A 33 1.70 0.07 0.25
N GLY A 34 1.63 0.75 -0.89
CA GLY A 34 2.78 1.39 -1.53
C GLY A 34 3.40 2.48 -0.66
N GLU A 35 2.58 3.27 0.04
CA GLU A 35 3.07 4.24 1.04
C GLU A 35 3.77 3.54 2.21
N ARG A 36 3.20 2.43 2.73
CA ARG A 36 3.82 1.63 3.80
C ARG A 36 5.17 1.03 3.40
N VAL A 37 5.28 0.49 2.19
CA VAL A 37 6.56 0.00 1.63
C VAL A 37 7.58 1.14 1.50
N THR A 38 7.15 2.30 1.00
CA THR A 38 8.02 3.47 0.84
C THR A 38 8.52 3.98 2.20
N ALA A 39 7.64 4.04 3.19
CA ALA A 39 7.98 4.41 4.55
C ALA A 39 8.96 3.41 5.18
N PHE A 40 8.71 2.11 4.99
CA PHE A 40 9.61 1.04 5.45
C PHE A 40 11.00 1.13 4.80
N GLY A 41 11.08 1.40 3.49
CA GLY A 41 12.36 1.58 2.80
C GLY A 41 13.17 2.78 3.29
N ARG A 42 12.55 3.73 4.00
CA ARG A 42 13.22 4.87 4.66
C ARG A 42 13.47 4.63 6.15
N ALA A 43 12.92 3.56 6.72
CA ALA A 43 13.08 3.25 8.14
C ALA A 43 14.49 2.74 8.40
N ARG A 44 15.06 3.13 9.56
CA ARG A 44 16.34 2.59 10.02
C ARG A 44 16.09 1.27 10.72
N ILE A 45 16.39 0.17 10.03
CA ILE A 45 16.29 -1.19 10.56
C ILE A 45 17.62 -1.54 11.24
N ALA A 46 17.56 -2.12 12.43
CA ALA A 46 18.76 -2.59 13.13
C ALA A 46 19.42 -3.72 12.31
N ALA A 47 20.76 -3.74 12.28
CA ALA A 47 21.51 -4.64 11.40
C ALA A 47 21.36 -6.13 11.74
N ASP A 48 20.91 -6.43 12.96
CA ASP A 48 20.61 -7.77 13.48
C ASP A 48 19.18 -8.23 13.14
N VAL A 49 18.36 -7.38 12.54
CA VAL A 49 16.97 -7.69 12.19
C VAL A 49 16.84 -7.96 10.69
N SER A 50 16.27 -9.12 10.34
CA SER A 50 15.90 -9.44 8.96
C SER A 50 14.93 -8.40 8.40
N PRO A 51 15.24 -7.73 7.28
CA PRO A 51 14.36 -6.74 6.67
C PRO A 51 12.97 -7.30 6.31
N ILE A 52 12.89 -8.57 5.90
CA ILE A 52 11.61 -9.22 5.60
C ILE A 52 10.78 -9.37 6.87
N THR A 53 11.40 -9.77 7.99
CA THR A 53 10.70 -9.93 9.27
C THR A 53 10.21 -8.59 9.82
N ALA A 54 11.04 -7.55 9.72
CA ALA A 54 10.65 -6.19 10.12
C ALA A 54 9.46 -5.67 9.30
N PHE A 55 9.46 -5.90 7.98
CA PHE A 55 8.36 -5.47 7.11
C PHE A 55 7.06 -6.20 7.45
N VAL A 56 7.08 -7.54 7.52
CA VAL A 56 5.87 -8.35 7.83
C VAL A 56 5.30 -7.98 9.20
N SER A 57 6.16 -7.73 10.18
CA SER A 57 5.73 -7.30 11.52
C SER A 57 5.07 -5.91 11.49
N SER A 58 5.56 -4.99 10.65
CA SER A 58 4.95 -3.66 10.48
C SER A 58 3.60 -3.67 9.76
N GLU A 59 3.34 -4.68 8.94
CA GLU A 59 2.07 -4.87 8.22
C GLU A 59 1.00 -5.56 9.07
N SER A 60 1.40 -6.24 10.15
CA SER A 60 0.50 -6.93 11.05
C SER A 60 -0.24 -5.91 11.91
N ARG A 61 -1.49 -5.56 11.53
CA ARG A 61 -2.35 -4.75 12.41
C ARG A 61 -2.43 -5.44 13.77
N PRO A 62 -2.37 -4.71 14.90
CA PRO A 62 -2.68 -5.29 16.19
C PRO A 62 -4.11 -5.84 16.10
N THR A 63 -4.25 -7.16 16.18
CA THR A 63 -5.53 -7.78 16.48
C THR A 63 -5.96 -7.19 17.81
N ALA A 64 -6.97 -6.33 17.80
CA ALA A 64 -7.59 -5.85 19.02
C ALA A 64 -8.09 -7.08 19.78
N SER A 65 -7.35 -7.49 20.80
CA SER A 65 -7.81 -8.47 21.78
C SER A 65 -9.11 -7.92 22.37
N ARG A 66 -10.21 -8.60 22.07
CA ARG A 66 -11.49 -8.41 22.74
C ARG A 66 -11.52 -9.22 24.03
#